data_AF-A0A732R0L8-F1
#
_entry.id   AF-A0A732R0L8-F1
#
_cell.length_a   1.000
_cell.length_b   1.000
_cell.length_c   1.000
_cell.angle_alpha   90.00
_cell.angle_beta   90.00
_cell.angle_gamma   90.00
#
_symmetry.space_group_name_H-M   'P 1'
#
loop_
_entity.id
_entity.type
_entity.pdbx_description
1 polymer ?
#
loop_
_entity_poly.entity_id
_entity_poly.type
_entity_poly.pdbx_seq_one_letter_code
_entity_poly.pdbx_strand_id
1 'polypeptide(L)' 'MRVAVTIEISNQLSEVLSVIERHLESTLLAVHLYGSA' A
#
# COMPACT_ATOMS: atom_id res chain seq x y z
N MET A 1 -17.13 -11.24 7.21
CA MET A 1 -17.19 -10.29 6.08
C MET A 1 -16.21 -9.12 6.25
N ARG A 2 -16.32 -8.29 7.31
CA ARG A 2 -15.38 -7.16 7.55
C ARG A 2 -13.89 -7.53 7.59
N VAL A 3 -13.52 -8.60 8.29
CA VAL A 3 -12.11 -9.03 8.40
C VAL A 3 -11.52 -9.44 7.04
N ALA A 4 -12.30 -10.11 6.19
CA ALA A 4 -11.87 -10.50 4.85
C ALA A 4 -11.62 -9.29 3.94
N VAL A 5 -12.51 -8.29 4.01
CA VAL A 5 -12.35 -7.01 3.29
C VAL A 5 -11.09 -6.26 3.76
N THR A 6 -10.82 -6.22 5.06
CA THR A 6 -9.59 -5.60 5.59
C THR A 6 -8.32 -6.32 5.13
N ILE A 7 -8.34 -7.66 5.06
CA ILE A 7 -7.20 -8.46 4.58
C ILE A 7 -6.96 -8.23 3.09
N GLU A 8 -8.02 -8.19 2.28
CA GLU A 8 -7.91 -7.95 0.84
C GLU A 8 -7.32 -6.56 0.54
N ILE A 9 -7.80 -5.53 1.24
CA ILE A 9 -7.26 -4.16 1.14
C ILE A 9 -5.79 -4.13 1.60
N SER A 10 -5.44 -4.84 2.67
CA SER A 10 -4.07 -4.91 3.17
C SER A 10 -3.12 -5.57 2.17
N ASN A 11 -3.56 -6.64 1.51
CA ASN A 11 -2.78 -7.33 0.49
C ASN A 11 -2.55 -6.46 -0.74
N GLN A 12 -3.61 -5.81 -1.25
CA GLN A 12 -3.51 -4.89 -2.38
C GLN A 12 -2.58 -3.70 -2.06
N LEU A 13 -2.68 -3.16 -0.85
CA LEU A 13 -1.81 -2.08 -0.42
C LEU A 13 -0.35 -2.52 -0.35
N SER A 14 -0.07 -3.73 0.13
CA SER A 14 1.28 -4.29 0.18
C SER A 14 1.90 -4.47 -1.21
N GLU A 15 1.11 -4.89 -2.20
CA GLU A 15 1.57 -5.02 -3.59
C GLU A 15 1.91 -3.65 -4.19
N VAL A 16 1.03 -2.65 -3.99
CA VAL A 16 1.25 -1.29 -4.47
C VAL A 16 2.50 -0.67 -3.84
N LEU A 17 2.69 -0.83 -2.53
CA LEU A 17 3.89 -0.34 -1.84
C LEU A 17 5.16 -1.00 -2.39
N SER A 18 5.14 -2.32 -2.62
CA SER A 18 6.28 -3.05 -3.20
C SER A 18 6.66 -2.54 -4.59
N VAL A 19 5.68 -2.14 -5.40
CA VAL A 19 5.92 -1.52 -6.71
C VAL A 19 6.54 -0.14 -6.54
N ILE A 20 5.99 0.70 -5.67
CA ILE A 20 6.48 2.08 -5.46
C ILE A 20 7.93 2.05 -4.94
N GLU A 21 8.20 1.25 -3.91
CA GLU A 21 9.53 1.10 -3.32
C GLU A 21 10.54 0.69 -4.37
N ARG A 22 10.27 -0.38 -5.14
CA ARG A 22 11.20 -0.89 -6.16
C ARG A 22 11.52 0.11 -7.28
N HIS A 23 10.55 0.92 -7.71
CA HIS A 23 10.78 1.84 -8.83
C HIS A 23 11.40 3.16 -8.40
N LEU A 24 11.20 3.56 -7.15
CA LEU A 24 11.63 4.86 -6.66
C LEU A 24 12.76 4.80 -5.64
N GLU A 25 13.20 3.60 -5.20
CA GLU A 25 14.18 3.30 -4.13
C GLU A 25 15.01 4.50 -3.63
N SER A 26 15.89 5.05 -4.47
CA SER A 26 16.84 6.11 -4.12
C SER A 26 16.26 7.53 -4.03
N THR A 27 15.05 7.73 -4.54
CA THR A 27 14.32 9.01 -4.61
C THR A 27 13.07 9.05 -3.73
N LEU A 28 12.63 7.89 -3.22
CA LEU A 28 11.43 7.79 -2.40
C LEU A 28 11.70 8.33 -0.99
N LEU A 29 10.97 9.37 -0.60
CA LEU A 29 11.08 9.96 0.74
C LEU A 29 10.02 9.44 1.71
N ALA A 30 8.77 9.30 1.25
CA ALA A 30 7.67 8.79 2.05
C ALA A 30 6.45 8.44 1.17
N VAL A 31 5.62 7.51 1.64
CA VAL A 31 4.29 7.23 1.09
C VAL A 31 3.25 7.57 2.16
N HIS A 32 2.26 8.39 1.80
CA HIS A 32 1.16 8.76 2.69
C HIS A 32 -0.16 8.30 2.09
N LEU A 33 -0.93 7.55 2.88
CA LEU A 33 -2.27 7.09 2.51
C LEU A 33 -3.29 8.09 3.03
N TYR A 34 -4.23 8.47 2.17
CA TYR A 34 -5.30 9.40 2.48
C TYR A 34 -6.65 8.79 2.09
N GLY A 35 -7.71 9.22 2.78
CA GLY A 35 -9.08 8.74 2.54
C GLY A 35 -9.62 7.87 3.67
N SER A 36 -10.80 7.29 3.45
CA SER A 36 -11.52 6.47 4.43
C SER A 36 -11.24 4.97 4.29
N ALA A 37 -10.02 4.62 3.87
CA ALA A 37 -9.59 3.25 3.60
C ALA A 37 -9.87 2.30 4.78
#